data_AF-A0A2W1NM78-F1
#
_entry.id   AF-A0A2W1NM78-F1
#
_cell.length_a   1.000
_cell.length_b   1.000
_cell.length_c   1.000
_cell.angle_alpha   90.00
_cell.angle_beta   90.00
_cell.angle_gamma   90.00
#
_symmetry.space_group_name_H-M   'P 1'
#
loop_
_entity.id
_entity.type
_entity.pdbx_description
1 polymer ?
#
loop_
_entity_poly.entity_id
_entity_poly.type
_entity_poly.pdbx_seq_one_letter_code
_entity_poly.pdbx_strand_id
1 'polypeptide(L)'
;MKTQVFLHENIRVKNQKLIEIYVSTYYDKISAVYANIEEEANEKAENRYAELGSYFNPEYDDPSDFAELAWEAGIEHLQMMALMRYNTKLMTISTLYQFWEQQIRKFLYEELTRHPNINPLKGQLFKDFCARGFGDIRQVFEKCGVDIKGFDAYAKLNELRLLANLIKHGPGDSEDQLRKLRPDFFQDDASDIDRMVFYRTTLNEIVLEIDDEELGIYGESLIEFWEDIPQEMIYSS
;
A
#
# COMPACT_ATOMS: atom_id res chain seq x y z
N MET A 1 -28.65 -19.33 -16.42
CA MET A 1 -28.87 -18.12 -17.26
C MET A 1 -27.51 -17.57 -17.64
N LYS A 2 -27.31 -17.17 -18.91
CA LYS A 2 -26.05 -16.59 -19.37
C LYS A 2 -26.19 -15.06 -19.47
N THR A 3 -25.27 -14.33 -18.86
CA THR A 3 -25.23 -12.87 -18.91
C THR A 3 -23.89 -12.45 -19.50
N GLN A 4 -23.93 -11.59 -20.52
CA GLN A 4 -22.71 -11.06 -21.13
C GLN A 4 -22.11 -9.98 -20.20
N VAL A 5 -20.81 -10.09 -19.94
CA VAL A 5 -20.02 -9.09 -19.23
C VAL A 5 -19.05 -8.51 -20.25
N PHE A 6 -19.06 -7.19 -20.42
CA PHE A 6 -18.27 -6.53 -21.47
C PHE A 6 -17.35 -5.47 -20.87
N LEU A 7 -16.04 -5.69 -20.98
CA LEU A 7 -15.05 -4.69 -20.60
C LEU A 7 -14.86 -3.71 -21.76
N HIS A 8 -15.56 -2.57 -21.70
CA HIS A 8 -15.34 -1.51 -22.68
C HIS A 8 -13.93 -0.93 -22.55
N GLU A 9 -13.29 -0.67 -23.68
CA GLU A 9 -11.92 -0.17 -23.74
C GLU A 9 -11.71 1.15 -22.98
N ASN A 10 -12.72 2.02 -23.00
CA ASN A 10 -12.66 3.27 -22.22
C ASN A 10 -12.65 3.03 -20.70
N ILE A 11 -13.24 1.94 -20.20
CA ILE A 11 -13.20 1.57 -18.77
C ILE A 11 -11.80 1.07 -18.43
N ARG A 12 -11.23 0.20 -19.27
CA ARG A 12 -9.86 -0.34 -19.14
C ARG A 12 -8.84 0.81 -19.06
N VAL A 13 -8.78 1.62 -20.12
CA VAL A 13 -7.85 2.76 -20.22
C VAL A 13 -8.03 3.75 -19.07
N LYS A 14 -9.27 4.03 -18.67
CA LYS A 14 -9.54 4.94 -17.55
C LYS A 14 -8.99 4.39 -16.23
N ASN A 15 -9.21 3.11 -15.94
CA ASN A 15 -8.76 2.50 -14.69
C ASN A 15 -7.24 2.34 -14.64
N GLN A 16 -6.60 1.97 -15.76
CA GLN A 16 -5.14 1.95 -15.89
C GLN A 16 -4.55 3.35 -15.64
N LYS A 17 -5.08 4.38 -16.31
CA LYS A 17 -4.61 5.77 -16.13
C LYS A 17 -4.76 6.29 -14.71
N LEU A 18 -5.80 5.86 -13.99
CA LEU A 18 -5.97 6.22 -12.58
C LEU A 18 -4.91 5.58 -11.68
N ILE A 19 -4.46 4.35 -12.00
CA ILE A 19 -3.34 3.69 -11.31
C ILE A 19 -2.03 4.42 -11.61
N GLU A 20 -1.76 4.73 -12.88
CA GLU A 20 -0.58 5.52 -13.29
C GLU A 20 -0.49 6.84 -12.53
N ILE A 21 -1.58 7.61 -12.50
CA ILE A 21 -1.64 8.89 -11.78
C ILE A 21 -1.45 8.70 -10.27
N TYR A 22 -2.00 7.63 -9.69
CA TYR A 22 -1.85 7.34 -8.27
C TYR A 22 -0.37 7.11 -7.92
N VAL A 23 0.31 6.27 -8.70
CA VAL A 23 1.73 5.94 -8.52
C VAL A 23 2.61 7.17 -8.77
N SER A 24 2.41 7.88 -9.87
CA SER A 24 3.21 9.08 -10.18
C SER A 24 3.02 10.19 -9.14
N THR A 25 1.79 10.36 -8.63
CA THR A 25 1.51 11.35 -7.59
C THR A 25 2.29 11.06 -6.31
N TYR A 26 2.48 9.79 -5.96
CA TYR A 26 3.31 9.44 -4.81
C TYR A 26 4.76 9.92 -5.01
N TYR A 27 5.40 9.53 -6.12
CA TYR A 27 6.80 9.90 -6.38
C TYR A 27 7.00 11.40 -6.59
N ASP A 28 6.12 12.04 -7.36
CA ASP A 28 6.29 13.44 -7.75
C ASP A 28 5.96 14.42 -6.63
N LYS A 29 5.12 14.01 -5.67
CA LYS A 29 4.54 14.95 -4.69
C LYS A 29 4.60 14.50 -3.25
N ILE A 30 4.45 13.20 -2.98
CA ILE A 30 4.31 12.70 -1.60
C ILE A 30 5.66 12.32 -1.03
N SER A 31 6.43 11.47 -1.72
CA SER A 31 7.76 11.05 -1.24
C SER A 31 8.73 12.24 -1.14
N ALA A 32 8.59 13.22 -2.04
CA ALA A 32 9.37 14.45 -2.06
C ALA A 32 9.29 15.28 -0.76
N VAL A 33 8.19 15.17 -0.01
CA VAL A 33 8.03 15.85 1.29
C VAL A 33 9.05 15.37 2.32
N TYR A 34 9.61 14.17 2.14
CA TYR A 34 10.54 13.57 3.10
C TYR A 34 12.00 13.60 2.62
N ALA A 35 12.32 14.38 1.57
CA ALA A 35 13.65 14.41 0.97
C ALA A 35 14.71 15.09 1.88
N ASN A 36 14.27 16.00 2.76
CA ASN A 36 15.11 16.88 3.56
C ASN A 36 14.96 16.66 5.08
N ILE A 37 14.46 15.50 5.53
CA ILE A 37 14.20 15.24 6.96
C ILE A 37 15.44 15.35 7.86
N GLU A 38 16.65 15.14 7.32
CA GLU A 38 17.91 15.35 8.03
C GLU A 38 18.21 16.83 8.25
N GLU A 39 17.92 17.68 7.25
CA GLU A 39 18.06 19.14 7.37
C GLU A 39 17.05 19.68 8.38
N GLU A 40 15.79 19.19 8.35
CA GLU A 40 14.76 19.56 9.32
C GLU A 40 15.16 19.18 10.76
N ALA A 41 15.79 18.02 10.95
CA ALA A 41 16.31 17.57 12.24
C ALA A 41 17.46 18.45 12.74
N ASN A 42 18.38 18.87 11.86
CA ASN A 42 19.45 19.79 12.22
C ASN A 42 18.90 21.16 12.61
N GLU A 43 17.96 21.70 11.83
CA GLU A 43 17.28 22.96 12.15
C GLU A 43 16.54 22.87 13.50
N LYS A 44 15.92 21.71 13.79
CA LYS A 44 15.27 21.44 15.07
C LYS A 44 16.26 21.50 16.23
N ALA A 45 17.43 20.89 16.07
CA ALA A 45 18.49 20.90 17.08
C ALA A 45 19.04 22.33 17.29
N GLU A 46 19.34 23.07 16.23
CA GLU A 46 19.84 24.45 16.31
C GLU A 46 18.85 25.38 17.01
N ASN A 47 17.58 25.30 16.64
CA ASN A 47 16.52 26.08 17.28
C ASN A 47 16.38 25.73 18.77
N ARG A 48 16.46 24.44 19.11
CA ARG A 48 16.40 23.99 20.51
C ARG A 48 17.60 24.49 21.31
N TYR A 49 18.80 24.46 20.73
CA TYR A 49 20.01 24.98 21.38
C TYR A 49 19.91 26.48 21.63
N ALA A 50 19.43 27.26 20.65
CA ALA A 50 19.23 28.70 20.79
C ALA A 50 18.19 29.03 21.87
N GLU A 51 17.09 28.27 21.94
CA GLU A 51 16.07 28.40 22.98
C GLU A 51 16.65 28.13 24.37
N LEU A 52 17.33 27.00 24.56
CA LEU A 52 17.96 26.64 25.83
C LEU A 52 19.00 27.67 26.25
N GLY A 53 19.83 28.14 25.31
CA GLY A 53 20.84 29.17 25.55
C GLY A 53 20.29 30.48 26.13
N SER A 54 19.01 30.80 25.91
CA SER A 54 18.37 31.98 26.50
C SER A 54 18.17 31.89 28.03
N TYR A 55 18.24 30.68 28.58
CA TYR A 55 18.13 30.40 30.02
C TYR A 55 19.47 30.05 30.68
N PHE A 56 20.56 30.03 29.91
CA PHE A 56 21.87 29.56 30.37
C PHE A 56 22.44 30.45 31.48
N ASN A 57 22.84 29.82 32.59
CA ASN A 57 23.52 30.44 33.70
C ASN A 57 24.95 29.86 33.84
N PRO A 58 26.01 30.64 33.53
CA PRO A 58 27.39 30.15 33.55
C PRO A 58 27.90 29.72 34.94
N GLU A 59 27.19 30.07 36.03
CA GLU A 59 27.56 29.66 37.38
C GLU A 59 27.03 28.26 37.77
N TYR A 60 25.97 27.79 37.11
CA TYR A 60 25.25 26.56 37.51
C TYR A 60 25.08 25.56 36.37
N ASP A 61 25.16 25.99 35.12
CA ASP A 61 24.85 25.17 33.96
C ASP A 61 26.12 24.77 33.18
N ASP A 62 26.14 23.52 32.68
CA ASP A 62 27.14 23.04 31.73
C ASP A 62 26.63 23.24 30.29
N PRO A 63 27.36 23.98 29.43
CA PRO A 63 27.02 24.08 28.00
C PRO A 63 26.86 22.73 27.29
N SER A 64 27.56 21.68 27.76
CA SER A 64 27.47 20.33 27.21
C SER A 64 26.09 19.72 27.39
N ASP A 65 25.45 19.92 28.55
CA ASP A 65 24.10 19.39 28.82
C ASP A 65 23.06 20.00 27.86
N PHE A 66 23.23 21.29 27.54
CA PHE A 66 22.34 22.01 26.64
C PHE A 66 22.54 21.56 25.18
N ALA A 67 23.78 21.26 24.80
CA ALA A 67 24.11 20.73 23.48
C ALA A 67 23.57 19.30 23.29
N GLU A 68 23.65 18.45 24.32
CA GLU A 68 23.10 17.10 24.31
C GLU A 68 21.57 17.13 24.16
N LEU A 69 20.86 17.91 24.97
CA LEU A 69 19.40 18.06 24.88
C LEU A 69 18.93 18.58 23.51
N ALA A 70 19.71 19.49 22.91
CA ALA A 70 19.41 19.99 21.58
C ALA A 70 19.62 18.92 20.49
N TRP A 71 20.72 18.17 20.60
CA TRP A 71 21.01 17.07 19.68
C TRP A 71 19.96 15.95 19.78
N GLU A 72 19.56 15.56 20.99
CA GLU A 72 18.48 14.59 21.24
C GLU A 72 17.18 15.03 20.56
N ALA A 73 16.79 16.31 20.68
CA ALA A 73 15.60 16.84 20.03
C ALA A 73 15.65 16.73 18.49
N GLY A 74 16.83 16.90 17.89
CA GLY A 74 17.03 16.69 16.45
C GLY A 74 16.90 15.21 16.08
N ILE A 75 17.54 14.31 16.82
CA ILE A 75 17.48 12.85 16.58
C ILE A 75 16.04 12.32 16.73
N GLU A 76 15.33 12.73 17.79
CA GLU A 76 13.93 12.36 18.00
C GLU A 76 13.06 12.79 16.81
N HIS A 77 13.25 14.03 16.32
CA HIS A 77 12.53 14.53 15.15
C HIS A 77 12.82 13.70 13.91
N LEU A 78 14.10 13.40 13.64
CA LEU A 78 14.52 12.58 12.51
C LEU A 78 13.87 11.19 12.55
N GLN A 79 13.90 10.53 13.71
CA GLN A 79 13.32 9.19 13.89
C GLN A 79 11.80 9.20 13.67
N MET A 80 11.09 10.18 14.21
CA MET A 80 9.65 10.34 13.99
C MET A 80 9.33 10.57 12.50
N MET A 81 10.08 11.43 11.82
CA MET A 81 9.86 11.72 10.41
C MET A 81 10.22 10.53 9.50
N ALA A 82 11.26 9.77 9.84
CA ALA A 82 11.60 8.52 9.15
C ALA A 82 10.48 7.48 9.27
N LEU A 83 9.89 7.33 10.46
CA LEU A 83 8.72 6.48 10.67
C LEU A 83 7.51 6.98 9.88
N MET A 84 7.27 8.29 9.82
CA MET A 84 6.18 8.86 9.02
C MET A 84 6.39 8.62 7.52
N ARG A 85 7.62 8.77 7.00
CA ARG A 85 7.96 8.43 5.61
C ARG A 85 7.63 6.97 5.29
N TYR A 86 8.09 6.07 6.17
CA TYR A 86 7.83 4.63 6.08
C TYR A 86 6.33 4.31 6.10
N ASN A 87 5.58 4.85 7.07
CA ASN A 87 4.14 4.65 7.18
C ASN A 87 3.38 5.16 5.96
N THR A 88 3.75 6.34 5.46
CA THR A 88 3.16 6.91 4.23
C THR A 88 3.37 5.97 3.05
N LYS A 89 4.59 5.45 2.86
CA LYS A 89 4.87 4.45 1.81
C LYS A 89 3.97 3.22 1.94
N LEU A 90 3.95 2.59 3.10
CA LEU A 90 3.16 1.37 3.31
C LEU A 90 1.67 1.62 3.11
N MET A 91 1.15 2.72 3.65
CA MET A 91 -0.25 3.06 3.50
C MET A 91 -0.63 3.39 2.06
N THR A 92 0.28 3.99 1.28
CA THR A 92 0.11 4.19 -0.16
C THR A 92 0.04 2.86 -0.91
N ILE A 93 0.95 1.90 -0.63
CA ILE A 93 0.92 0.56 -1.23
C ILE A 93 -0.38 -0.18 -0.89
N SER A 94 -0.77 -0.17 0.40
CA SER A 94 -2.01 -0.81 0.85
C SER A 94 -3.25 -0.18 0.20
N THR A 95 -3.26 1.14 0.06
CA THR A 95 -4.36 1.87 -0.57
C THR A 95 -4.42 1.62 -2.07
N LEU A 96 -3.28 1.49 -2.77
CA LEU A 96 -3.23 1.12 -4.19
C LEU A 96 -3.95 -0.21 -4.43
N TYR A 97 -3.69 -1.23 -3.61
CA TYR A 97 -4.40 -2.52 -3.68
C TYR A 97 -5.92 -2.34 -3.51
N GLN A 98 -6.33 -1.64 -2.44
CA GLN A 98 -7.75 -1.42 -2.14
C GLN A 98 -8.45 -0.60 -3.22
N PHE A 99 -7.74 0.34 -3.82
CA PHE A 99 -8.22 1.17 -4.91
C PHE A 99 -8.53 0.32 -6.13
N TRP A 100 -7.59 -0.51 -6.57
CA TRP A 100 -7.80 -1.45 -7.66
C TRP A 100 -8.88 -2.50 -7.36
N GLU A 101 -8.91 -3.08 -6.15
CA GLU A 101 -9.91 -4.08 -5.77
C GLU A 101 -11.33 -3.51 -5.89
N GLN A 102 -11.51 -2.25 -5.49
CA GLN A 102 -12.77 -1.53 -5.63
C GLN A 102 -13.13 -1.23 -7.09
N GLN A 103 -12.15 -0.87 -7.94
CA GLN A 103 -12.40 -0.68 -9.38
C GLN A 103 -12.95 -1.96 -10.02
N ILE A 104 -12.31 -3.11 -9.77
CA ILE A 104 -12.72 -4.41 -10.30
C ILE A 104 -14.09 -4.83 -9.77
N ARG A 105 -14.29 -4.73 -8.45
CA ARG A 105 -15.58 -5.05 -7.82
C ARG A 105 -16.71 -4.22 -8.41
N LYS A 106 -16.48 -2.92 -8.61
CA LYS A 106 -17.45 -2.00 -9.20
C LYS A 106 -17.77 -2.38 -10.65
N PHE A 107 -16.73 -2.58 -11.47
CA PHE A 107 -16.87 -3.00 -12.86
C PHE A 107 -17.73 -4.27 -12.99
N LEU A 108 -17.40 -5.33 -12.27
CA LEU A 108 -18.14 -6.59 -12.32
C LEU A 108 -19.60 -6.42 -11.91
N TYR A 109 -19.87 -5.66 -10.86
CA TYR A 109 -21.24 -5.41 -10.41
C TYR A 109 -22.05 -4.62 -11.45
N GLU A 110 -21.50 -3.54 -11.99
CA GLU A 110 -22.17 -2.70 -12.98
C GLU A 110 -22.48 -3.50 -14.25
N GLU A 111 -21.55 -4.33 -14.73
CA GLU A 111 -21.78 -5.19 -15.90
C GLU A 111 -22.85 -6.25 -15.65
N LEU A 112 -22.78 -6.96 -14.52
CA LEU A 112 -23.73 -8.03 -14.21
C LEU A 112 -25.14 -7.49 -13.97
N THR A 113 -25.26 -6.24 -13.50
CA THR A 113 -26.56 -5.62 -13.17
C THR A 113 -27.11 -4.70 -14.26
N ARG A 114 -26.33 -4.44 -15.33
CA ARG A 114 -26.68 -3.53 -16.43
C ARG A 114 -28.07 -3.80 -17.03
N HIS A 115 -28.46 -5.07 -17.13
CA HIS A 115 -29.74 -5.48 -17.70
C HIS A 115 -30.61 -6.15 -16.63
N PRO A 116 -31.54 -5.42 -15.98
CA PRO A 116 -32.34 -5.94 -14.86
C PRO A 116 -33.09 -7.23 -15.17
N ASN A 117 -33.57 -7.39 -16.41
CA ASN A 117 -34.35 -8.56 -16.84
C ASN A 117 -33.52 -9.86 -16.94
N ILE A 118 -32.19 -9.76 -17.03
CA ILE A 118 -31.26 -10.90 -17.12
C ILE A 118 -30.14 -10.79 -16.07
N ASN A 119 -30.40 -10.07 -14.97
CA ASN A 119 -29.45 -9.86 -13.89
C ASN A 119 -29.24 -11.17 -13.10
N PRO A 120 -28.04 -11.79 -13.14
CA PRO A 120 -27.78 -13.05 -12.47
C PRO A 120 -27.65 -12.91 -10.95
N LEU A 121 -27.52 -11.70 -10.43
CA LEU A 121 -27.38 -11.41 -9.00
C LEU A 121 -28.72 -11.34 -8.26
N LYS A 122 -29.86 -11.48 -8.95
CA LYS A 122 -31.20 -11.62 -8.36
C LYS A 122 -31.55 -10.55 -7.30
N GLY A 123 -31.14 -9.30 -7.52
CA GLY A 123 -31.40 -8.19 -6.59
C GLY A 123 -30.42 -8.08 -5.42
N GLN A 124 -29.31 -8.82 -5.42
CA GLN A 124 -28.20 -8.58 -4.49
C GLN A 124 -27.73 -7.12 -4.59
N LEU A 125 -27.56 -6.48 -3.44
CA LEU A 125 -27.08 -5.11 -3.33
C LEU A 125 -25.56 -5.05 -3.45
N PHE A 126 -25.03 -3.95 -3.96
CA PHE A 126 -23.58 -3.74 -4.11
C PHE A 126 -22.79 -3.99 -2.82
N LYS A 127 -23.31 -3.55 -1.67
CA LYS A 127 -22.67 -3.75 -0.36
C LYS A 127 -22.40 -5.22 -0.02
N ASP A 128 -23.25 -6.12 -0.51
CA ASP A 128 -23.20 -7.56 -0.26
C ASP A 128 -22.45 -8.32 -1.37
N PHE A 129 -22.23 -7.67 -2.52
CA PHE A 129 -21.50 -8.24 -3.66
C PHE A 129 -19.99 -8.22 -3.41
N CYS A 130 -19.33 -9.38 -3.41
CA CYS A 130 -17.89 -9.50 -3.12
C CYS A 130 -17.44 -8.87 -1.79
N ALA A 131 -18.25 -9.04 -0.73
CA ALA A 131 -17.98 -8.45 0.57
C ALA A 131 -16.72 -9.02 1.27
N ARG A 132 -16.24 -10.20 0.87
CA ARG A 132 -15.01 -10.81 1.41
C ARG A 132 -13.75 -10.46 0.61
N GLY A 133 -13.84 -9.49 -0.31
CA GLY A 133 -12.72 -8.98 -1.11
C GLY A 133 -12.35 -9.89 -2.29
N PHE A 134 -11.07 -9.91 -2.65
CA PHE A 134 -10.58 -10.57 -3.86
C PHE A 134 -10.95 -12.05 -4.00
N GLY A 135 -11.11 -12.79 -2.89
CA GLY A 135 -11.56 -14.18 -2.93
C GLY A 135 -12.94 -14.37 -3.56
N ASP A 136 -13.85 -13.42 -3.36
CA ASP A 136 -15.17 -13.40 -4.00
C ASP A 136 -15.07 -12.91 -5.45
N ILE A 137 -14.26 -11.88 -5.72
CA ILE A 137 -14.02 -11.36 -7.07
C ILE A 137 -13.51 -12.48 -7.98
N ARG A 138 -12.57 -13.30 -7.49
CA ARG A 138 -12.06 -14.47 -8.21
C ARG A 138 -13.16 -15.45 -8.58
N GLN A 139 -14.08 -15.75 -7.65
CA GLN A 139 -15.22 -16.64 -7.93
C GLN A 139 -16.16 -16.05 -9.00
N VAL A 140 -16.28 -14.72 -9.08
CA VAL A 140 -17.06 -14.08 -10.15
C VAL A 140 -16.36 -14.25 -11.50
N PHE A 141 -15.04 -14.04 -11.57
CA PHE A 141 -14.27 -14.31 -12.80
C PHE A 141 -14.34 -15.78 -13.24
N GLU A 142 -14.25 -16.72 -12.29
CA GLU A 142 -14.42 -18.16 -12.58
C GLU A 142 -15.79 -18.44 -13.20
N LYS A 143 -16.87 -17.82 -12.69
CA LYS A 143 -18.22 -17.90 -13.28
C LYS A 143 -18.33 -17.22 -14.64
N CYS A 144 -17.48 -16.24 -14.92
CA CYS A 144 -17.31 -15.61 -16.23
C CYS A 144 -16.47 -16.46 -17.21
N GLY A 145 -15.94 -17.60 -16.77
CA GLY A 145 -15.05 -18.45 -17.57
C GLY A 145 -13.61 -17.95 -17.66
N VAL A 146 -13.18 -17.08 -16.74
CA VAL A 146 -11.85 -16.48 -16.72
C VAL A 146 -11.05 -17.03 -15.54
N ASP A 147 -9.92 -17.69 -15.82
CA ASP A 147 -8.97 -18.12 -14.80
C ASP A 147 -7.91 -17.03 -14.56
N ILE A 148 -8.18 -16.15 -13.60
CA ILE A 148 -7.25 -15.07 -13.24
C ILE A 148 -5.94 -15.58 -12.64
N LYS A 149 -5.83 -16.85 -12.24
CA LYS A 149 -4.56 -17.41 -11.77
C LYS A 149 -3.57 -17.66 -12.90
N GLY A 150 -4.09 -17.76 -14.12
CA GLY A 150 -3.27 -17.89 -15.33
C GLY A 150 -2.78 -16.56 -15.90
N PHE A 151 -3.12 -15.42 -15.27
CA PHE A 151 -2.64 -14.10 -15.68
C PHE A 151 -1.19 -13.91 -15.25
N ASP A 152 -0.40 -13.22 -16.08
CA ASP A 152 1.02 -12.96 -15.80
C ASP A 152 1.16 -12.09 -14.54
N ALA A 153 0.24 -11.13 -14.37
CA ALA A 153 0.18 -10.26 -13.20
C ALA A 153 -0.22 -10.96 -11.88
N TYR A 154 -0.73 -12.21 -11.92
CA TYR A 154 -1.36 -12.83 -10.74
C TYR A 154 -0.40 -12.99 -9.56
N ALA A 155 0.86 -13.36 -9.82
CA ALA A 155 1.84 -13.58 -8.77
C ALA A 155 2.09 -12.30 -7.97
N LYS A 156 2.33 -11.19 -8.68
CA LYS A 156 2.61 -9.89 -8.08
C LYS A 156 1.37 -9.26 -7.44
N LEU A 157 0.19 -9.45 -8.03
CA LEU A 157 -1.09 -9.08 -7.40
C LEU A 157 -1.30 -9.82 -6.07
N ASN A 158 -1.01 -11.13 -6.02
CA ASN A 158 -1.18 -11.91 -4.80
C ASN A 158 -0.19 -11.48 -3.72
N GLU A 159 1.06 -11.16 -4.09
CA GLU A 159 2.04 -10.55 -3.20
C GLU A 159 1.53 -9.22 -2.62
N LEU A 160 1.07 -8.30 -3.48
CA LEU A 160 0.49 -7.02 -3.07
C LEU A 160 -0.70 -7.20 -2.10
N ARG A 161 -1.59 -8.16 -2.37
CA ARG A 161 -2.72 -8.49 -1.49
C ARG A 161 -2.25 -8.89 -0.09
N LEU A 162 -1.23 -9.73 -0.01
CA LEU A 162 -0.67 -10.20 1.26
C LEU A 162 0.01 -9.05 2.00
N LEU A 163 0.80 -8.24 1.30
CA LEU A 163 1.45 -7.06 1.87
C LEU A 163 0.42 -6.04 2.39
N ALA A 164 -0.60 -5.70 1.60
CA ALA A 164 -1.67 -4.80 2.02
C ALA A 164 -2.40 -5.32 3.28
N ASN A 165 -2.66 -6.62 3.36
CA ASN A 165 -3.28 -7.21 4.55
C ASN A 165 -2.37 -7.18 5.78
N LEU A 166 -1.08 -7.49 5.62
CA LEU A 166 -0.08 -7.36 6.68
C LEU A 166 -0.05 -5.90 7.19
N ILE A 167 0.06 -4.91 6.30
CA ILE A 167 0.12 -3.49 6.67
C ILE A 167 -1.08 -3.09 7.55
N LYS A 168 -2.30 -3.51 7.18
CA LYS A 168 -3.54 -3.13 7.89
C LYS A 168 -3.74 -3.85 9.22
N HIS A 169 -3.33 -5.11 9.32
CA HIS A 169 -3.73 -6.00 10.41
C HIS A 169 -2.57 -6.45 11.30
N GLY A 170 -1.33 -6.20 10.87
CA GLY A 170 -0.14 -6.72 11.53
C GLY A 170 0.06 -8.23 11.31
N PRO A 171 0.84 -8.87 12.20
CA PRO A 171 1.18 -10.30 12.12
C PRO A 171 0.00 -11.25 11.97
N GLY A 172 0.19 -12.32 11.21
CA GLY A 172 -0.82 -13.38 10.99
C GLY A 172 -0.66 -14.12 9.67
N ASP A 173 -1.73 -14.74 9.17
CA ASP A 173 -1.69 -15.60 7.97
C ASP A 173 -1.10 -14.93 6.72
N SER A 174 -1.28 -13.61 6.58
CA SER A 174 -0.71 -12.87 5.44
C SER A 174 0.80 -12.70 5.57
N GLU A 175 1.31 -12.53 6.79
CA GLU A 175 2.74 -12.50 7.09
C GLU A 175 3.37 -13.86 6.77
N ASP A 176 2.80 -14.96 7.28
CA ASP A 176 3.31 -16.32 7.08
C ASP A 176 3.43 -16.70 5.59
N GLN A 177 2.51 -16.19 4.77
CA GLN A 177 2.54 -16.37 3.32
C GLN A 177 3.55 -15.42 2.68
N LEU A 178 3.59 -14.15 3.08
CA LEU A 178 4.49 -13.16 2.51
C LEU A 178 5.95 -13.50 2.79
N ARG A 179 6.30 -13.98 3.99
CA ARG A 179 7.65 -14.45 4.33
C ARG A 179 8.20 -15.54 3.41
N LYS A 180 7.31 -16.36 2.84
CA LYS A 180 7.70 -17.41 1.88
C LYS A 180 7.91 -16.84 0.48
N LEU A 181 7.23 -15.76 0.13
CA LEU A 181 7.27 -15.13 -1.19
C LEU A 181 8.35 -14.06 -1.29
N ARG A 182 8.48 -13.24 -0.24
CA ARG A 182 9.36 -12.09 -0.10
C ARG A 182 10.05 -12.12 1.27
N PRO A 183 10.95 -13.10 1.52
CA PRO A 183 11.73 -13.12 2.76
C PRO A 183 12.59 -11.88 2.93
N ASP A 184 13.01 -11.27 1.81
CA ASP A 184 13.77 -10.02 1.73
C ASP A 184 13.08 -8.85 2.44
N PHE A 185 11.73 -8.79 2.42
CA PHE A 185 11.00 -7.75 3.17
C PHE A 185 11.19 -7.80 4.68
N PHE A 186 11.69 -8.91 5.22
CA PHE A 186 11.85 -9.13 6.66
C PHE A 186 13.32 -9.23 7.08
N GLN A 187 14.26 -9.09 6.14
CA GLN A 187 15.68 -9.21 6.41
C GLN A 187 16.32 -7.83 6.33
N ASP A 188 16.83 -7.35 7.46
CA ASP A 188 17.66 -6.14 7.49
C ASP A 188 19.06 -6.48 6.94
N ASP A 189 19.39 -5.92 5.77
CA ASP A 189 20.70 -6.09 5.12
C ASP A 189 21.89 -5.78 6.05
N ALA A 190 21.71 -4.90 7.05
CA ALA A 190 22.76 -4.50 7.96
C ALA A 190 22.93 -5.44 9.16
N SER A 191 21.91 -6.22 9.52
CA SER A 191 21.91 -6.94 10.80
C SER A 191 21.38 -8.38 10.76
N ASP A 192 20.79 -8.85 9.65
CA ASP A 192 20.07 -10.13 9.54
C ASP A 192 18.99 -10.29 10.64
N ILE A 193 18.52 -9.15 11.18
CA ILE A 193 17.51 -9.10 12.24
C ILE A 193 16.14 -8.95 11.61
N ASP A 194 15.28 -9.92 11.90
CA ASP A 194 13.85 -9.84 11.64
C ASP A 194 13.17 -8.96 12.70
N ARG A 195 13.05 -7.66 12.41
CA ARG A 195 12.47 -6.66 13.32
C ARG A 195 10.99 -6.97 13.63
N MET A 196 10.25 -7.52 12.67
CA MET A 196 8.83 -7.83 12.82
C MET A 196 8.56 -8.82 13.97
N VAL A 197 9.46 -9.79 14.20
CA VAL A 197 9.36 -10.76 15.32
C VAL A 197 9.37 -10.07 16.69
N PHE A 198 10.11 -8.96 16.82
CA PHE A 198 10.25 -8.23 18.08
C PHE A 198 9.13 -7.23 18.30
N TYR A 199 8.85 -6.39 17.30
CA TYR A 199 7.92 -5.26 17.44
C TYR A 199 6.45 -5.64 17.23
N ARG A 200 6.16 -6.65 16.40
CA ARG A 200 4.82 -7.23 16.17
C ARG A 200 3.76 -6.24 15.68
N THR A 201 4.17 -5.14 15.09
CA THR A 201 3.30 -4.15 14.46
C THR A 201 4.00 -3.63 13.22
N THR A 202 3.20 -3.23 12.24
CA THR A 202 3.66 -2.79 10.92
C THR A 202 3.87 -1.28 10.82
N LEU A 203 3.25 -0.49 11.71
CA LEU A 203 3.14 0.96 11.56
C LEU A 203 3.69 1.77 12.75
N ASN A 204 4.04 1.14 13.88
CA ASN A 204 4.63 1.89 15.00
C ASN A 204 6.16 1.87 14.96
N GLU A 205 6.76 0.94 14.22
CA GLU A 205 8.20 0.83 14.03
C GLU A 205 8.51 0.45 12.58
N ILE A 206 9.74 0.74 12.15
CA ILE A 206 10.24 0.37 10.82
C ILE A 206 10.67 -1.10 10.86
N VAL A 207 9.79 -1.98 10.39
CA VAL A 207 9.93 -3.43 10.54
C VAL A 207 9.98 -4.20 9.22
N LEU A 208 9.68 -3.54 8.10
CA LEU A 208 9.74 -4.11 6.76
C LEU A 208 10.74 -3.33 5.91
N GLU A 209 11.58 -4.05 5.18
CA GLU A 209 12.50 -3.50 4.20
C GLU A 209 11.84 -3.53 2.81
N ILE A 210 11.17 -2.43 2.46
CA ILE A 210 10.42 -2.30 1.21
C ILE A 210 11.03 -1.14 0.43
N ASP A 211 11.53 -1.40 -0.78
CA ASP A 211 12.08 -0.37 -1.66
C ASP A 211 10.97 0.59 -2.13
N ASP A 212 11.34 1.84 -2.40
CA ASP A 212 10.44 2.81 -3.02
C ASP A 212 9.98 2.35 -4.41
N GLU A 213 10.77 1.56 -5.14
CA GLU A 213 10.44 1.00 -6.46
C GLU A 213 9.26 0.01 -6.43
N GLU A 214 8.99 -0.65 -5.29
CA GLU A 214 7.92 -1.65 -5.16
C GLU A 214 6.54 -1.08 -5.51
N LEU A 215 6.27 0.20 -5.18
CA LEU A 215 5.00 0.83 -5.54
C LEU A 215 4.81 0.88 -7.06
N GLY A 216 5.86 1.19 -7.81
CA GLY A 216 5.86 1.22 -9.28
C GLY A 216 5.59 -0.17 -9.86
N ILE A 217 6.33 -1.18 -9.38
CA ILE A 217 6.18 -2.58 -9.79
C ILE A 217 4.74 -3.07 -9.55
N TYR A 218 4.19 -2.78 -8.36
CA TYR A 218 2.80 -3.11 -8.06
C TYR A 218 1.82 -2.37 -8.97
N GLY A 219 2.05 -1.09 -9.24
CA GLY A 219 1.24 -0.29 -10.15
C GLY A 219 1.19 -0.89 -11.56
N GLU A 220 2.34 -1.25 -12.11
CA GLU A 220 2.47 -1.88 -13.43
C GLU A 220 1.71 -3.21 -13.48
N SER A 221 1.89 -4.08 -12.49
CA SER A 221 1.15 -5.36 -12.45
C SER A 221 -0.37 -5.17 -12.36
N LEU A 222 -0.87 -4.12 -11.71
CA LEU A 222 -2.31 -3.83 -11.68
C LEU A 222 -2.81 -3.29 -13.03
N ILE A 223 -1.98 -2.58 -13.79
CA ILE A 223 -2.26 -2.14 -15.16
C ILE A 223 -2.30 -3.34 -16.11
N GLU A 224 -1.32 -4.25 -16.00
CA GLU A 224 -1.26 -5.52 -16.73
C GLU A 224 -2.47 -6.41 -16.40
N PHE A 225 -2.90 -6.46 -15.13
CA PHE A 225 -4.12 -7.19 -14.77
C PHE A 225 -5.33 -6.68 -15.55
N TRP A 226 -5.48 -5.36 -15.70
CA TRP A 226 -6.56 -4.80 -16.53
C TRP A 226 -6.41 -5.20 -18.00
N GLU A 227 -5.18 -5.35 -18.49
CA GLU A 227 -4.88 -5.79 -19.84
C GLU A 227 -5.27 -7.26 -20.09
N ASP A 228 -5.00 -8.13 -19.13
CA ASP A 228 -5.27 -9.56 -19.23
C ASP A 228 -6.77 -9.90 -19.20
N ILE A 229 -7.64 -8.99 -18.72
CA ILE A 229 -9.08 -9.23 -18.70
C ILE A 229 -9.62 -9.28 -20.13
N PRO A 230 -10.31 -10.37 -20.55
CA PRO A 230 -10.93 -10.46 -21.86
C PRO A 230 -11.99 -9.37 -22.04
N GLN A 231 -12.07 -8.81 -23.25
CA GLN A 231 -13.08 -7.81 -23.59
C GLN A 231 -14.51 -8.36 -23.45
N GLU A 232 -14.72 -9.62 -23.83
CA GLU A 232 -16.01 -10.30 -23.73
C GLU A 232 -15.92 -11.51 -22.80
N MET A 233 -16.85 -11.58 -21.85
CA MET A 233 -16.97 -12.67 -20.90
C MET A 233 -18.43 -13.12 -20.80
N ILE A 234 -18.66 -14.36 -20.38
CA ILE A 234 -20.01 -14.91 -20.20
C ILE A 234 -20.15 -15.42 -18.77
N TYR A 235 -20.93 -14.69 -17.97
CA TYR A 235 -21.30 -15.14 -16.64
C TYR A 235 -22.32 -16.29 -16.71
N SER A 236 -21.95 -17.42 -16.13
CA SER A 236 -22.78 -18.61 -15.99
C SER A 236 -23.20 -18.79 -14.53
N SER A 237 -24.51 -18.77 -14.30
CA SER A 237 -25.14 -18.94 -12.98
C SER A 237 -25.35 -20.40 -12.61
#